data_AF-A0A0F3N435-F1
#
_entry.id   AF-A0A0F3N435-F1
#
_cell.length_a   1.000
_cell.length_b   1.000
_cell.length_c   1.000
_cell.angle_alpha   90.00
_cell.angle_beta   90.00
_cell.angle_gamma   90.00
#
_symmetry.space_group_name_H-M   'P 1'
#
loop_
_entity.id
_entity.type
_entity.pdbx_description
1 polymer ?
#
loop_
_entity_poly.entity_id
_entity_poly.type
_entity_poly.pdbx_seq_one_letter_code
_entity_poly.pdbx_strand_id
1 'polypeptide(L)' 'MTQADVANKMSTSQAQIARMESGHHIPSFLSLQKYAKAVNQKINLLITP' A
#
# COMPACT_ATOMS: atom_id res chain seq x y z
N MET A 1 -10.17 -9.06 -4.03
CA MET A 1 -10.03 -8.03 -2.99
C MET A 1 -10.00 -6.69 -3.69
N THR A 2 -10.85 -5.76 -3.26
CA THR A 2 -11.02 -4.43 -3.84
C THR A 2 -10.20 -3.38 -3.07
N GLN A 3 -10.05 -2.18 -3.64
CA GLN A 3 -9.41 -1.05 -2.93
C GLN A 3 -10.14 -0.69 -1.63
N ALA A 4 -11.47 -0.82 -1.59
CA ALA A 4 -12.27 -0.60 -0.39
C ALA A 4 -11.96 -1.67 0.68
N ASP A 5 -11.77 -2.93 0.28
CA ASP A 5 -11.37 -4.00 1.22
C ASP A 5 -9.99 -3.74 1.82
N VAL A 6 -9.03 -3.29 1.01
CA VAL A 6 -7.68 -2.93 1.49
C VAL A 6 -7.75 -1.72 2.42
N ALA A 7 -8.54 -0.71 2.07
CA ALA A 7 -8.74 0.49 2.88
C ALA A 7 -9.30 0.14 4.27
N ASN A 8 -10.30 -0.75 4.33
CA ASN A 8 -10.85 -1.27 5.59
C ASN A 8 -9.79 -2.00 6.42
N LYS A 9 -8.96 -2.85 5.81
CA LYS A 9 -7.86 -3.55 6.50
C LYS A 9 -6.75 -2.61 7.00
N MET A 10 -6.56 -1.48 6.34
CA MET A 10 -5.54 -0.48 6.68
C MET A 10 -6.07 0.66 7.55
N SER A 11 -7.36 0.65 7.89
CA SER A 11 -8.05 1.76 8.57
C SER A 11 -7.79 3.12 7.88
N THR A 12 -7.94 3.16 6.55
CA THR A 12 -7.78 4.37 5.73
C THR A 12 -8.92 4.49 4.70
N SER A 13 -8.90 5.51 3.85
CA SER A 13 -9.87 5.70 2.78
C SER A 13 -9.49 4.99 1.49
N GLN A 14 -10.49 4.58 0.71
CA GLN A 14 -10.28 4.02 -0.62
C GLN A 14 -9.50 4.97 -1.54
N ALA A 15 -9.74 6.28 -1.44
CA ALA A 15 -8.99 7.29 -2.20
C ALA A 15 -7.50 7.32 -1.84
N GLN A 16 -7.13 7.03 -0.59
CA GLN A 16 -5.74 6.92 -0.20
C GLN A 16 -5.08 5.66 -0.77
N ILE A 17 -5.81 4.54 -0.84
CA ILE A 17 -5.35 3.33 -1.52
C ILE A 17 -5.15 3.57 -3.02
N ALA A 18 -6.14 4.18 -3.68
CA ALA A 18 -6.04 4.52 -5.10
C ALA A 18 -4.84 5.42 -5.40
N ARG A 19 -4.52 6.38 -4.53
CA ARG A 19 -3.31 7.22 -4.66
C ARG A 19 -2.02 6.42 -4.48
N MET A 20 -2.02 5.42 -3.59
CA MET A 20 -0.88 4.54 -3.37
C MET A 20 -0.61 3.67 -4.60
N GLU A 21 -1.67 3.17 -5.23
CA GLU A 21 -1.61 2.29 -6.40
C GLU A 21 -1.40 3.05 -7.72
N SER A 22 -1.70 4.35 -7.76
CA SER A 22 -1.54 5.15 -8.98
C SER A 22 -0.09 5.42 -9.37
N GLY A 23 0.88 5.17 -8.47
CA GLY A 23 2.30 5.40 -8.71
C GLY A 23 2.72 6.87 -8.82
N HIS A 24 1.78 7.83 -8.76
CA HIS A 24 2.06 9.26 -8.86
C HIS A 24 2.67 9.85 -7.58
N HIS A 25 2.49 9.17 -6.45
CA HIS A 25 3.04 9.58 -5.17
C HIS A 25 3.74 8.41 -4.51
N ILE A 26 5.03 8.56 -4.19
CA ILE A 26 5.80 7.53 -3.50
C ILE A 26 5.29 7.45 -2.05
N PRO A 27 4.70 6.32 -1.62
CA PRO A 27 4.23 6.16 -0.25
C PRO A 27 5.43 6.03 0.70
N SER A 28 5.24 6.34 1.97
CA SER A 28 6.26 6.03 2.98
C SER A 28 6.46 4.52 3.11
N PHE A 29 7.65 4.11 3.57
CA PHE A 29 7.95 2.70 3.80
C PHE A 29 6.97 2.04 4.79
N LEU A 30 6.55 2.76 5.84
CA LEU A 30 5.54 2.28 6.78
C LEU A 30 4.19 2.02 6.09
N SER A 31 3.78 2.89 5.17
CA SER A 31 2.54 2.71 4.40
C SER A 31 2.64 1.50 3.49
N LEU A 32 3.78 1.31 2.81
CA LEU A 32 4.05 0.12 2.01
C LEU A 32 3.96 -1.15 2.87
N GLN A 33 4.57 -1.16 4.06
CA GLN A 33 4.53 -2.30 4.98
C GLN A 33 3.10 -2.66 5.42
N LYS A 34 2.30 -1.66 5.79
CA LYS A 34 0.89 -1.87 6.15
C LYS A 34 0.08 -2.38 4.96
N TYR A 35 0.33 -1.85 3.76
CA TYR A 35 -0.32 -2.30 2.53
C TYR A 35 0.01 -3.76 2.24
N ALA A 36 1.29 -4.14 2.24
CA ALA A 36 1.73 -5.52 2.04
C ALA A 36 1.07 -6.49 3.03
N LYS A 37 0.99 -6.12 4.31
CA LYS A 37 0.27 -6.89 5.33
C LYS A 37 -1.23 -7.02 5.02
N ALA A 38 -1.89 -5.94 4.60
CA ALA A 38 -3.32 -5.95 4.27
C ALA A 38 -3.64 -6.85 3.07
N VAL A 39 -2.70 -6.95 2.11
CA VAL A 39 -2.83 -7.81 0.93
C VAL A 39 -2.21 -9.19 1.08
N ASN A 40 -1.72 -9.53 2.28
CA ASN A 40 -1.03 -10.80 2.59
C ASN A 40 0.17 -11.08 1.66
N GLN A 41 0.97 -10.05 1.39
CA GLN A 41 2.18 -10.12 0.58
C GLN A 41 3.41 -9.68 1.39
N LYS A 42 4.59 -10.00 0.87
CA LYS A 42 5.88 -9.54 1.41
C LYS A 42 6.43 -8.41 0.56
N ILE A 43 7.16 -7.49 1.18
CA ILE A 43 7.90 -6.46 0.45
C ILE A 43 9.28 -6.99 0.13
N ASN A 44 9.66 -6.92 -1.14
CA ASN A 44 11.03 -7.10 -1.59
C ASN A 44 11.57 -5.73 -1.97
N LEU A 45 12.65 -5.30 -1.31
CA LEU A 45 13.31 -4.02 -1.59
C LEU A 45 14.70 -4.32 -2.15
N LEU A 46 15.03 -3.73 -3.30
CA LEU A 46 16.36 -3.75 -3.88
C LEU A 46 16.88 -2.31 -3.91
N ILE A 47 18.03 -2.08 -3.29
CA ILE A 47 18.72 -0.79 -3.33
C ILE A 47 19.93 -0.98 -4.24
N THR A 48 20.00 -0.18 -5.30
CA THR A 48 21.12 -0.16 -6.25
C THR A 48 21.90 1.15 -6.10
N PRO A 49 23.22 1.15 -6.31
CA PRO A 49 24.03 2.37 -6.35
C PRO A 49 23.62 3.33 -7.45
#